data_AF-A0A7G8J888-F1
#
_entry.id   AF-A0A7G8J888-F1
#
_cell.length_a   1.000
_cell.length_b   1.000
_cell.length_c   1.000
_cell.angle_alpha   90.00
_cell.angle_beta   90.00
_cell.angle_gamma   90.00
#
_symmetry.space_group_name_H-M   'P 1'
#
loop_
_entity.id
_entity.type
_entity.pdbx_description
1 polymer ?
#
loop_
_entity_poly.entity_id
_entity_poly.type
_entity_poly.pdbx_seq_one_letter_code
_entity_poly.pdbx_strand_id
1 'polypeptide(L)'
;MAMTPLPGRSSSLRTWSVSAVLATTSIVLWACQAPSASAQRIVEKIESRCPLGYVDMLNGKCSTLGMMTHTVQAIDGRACPSGWLDVGGGYCRKQ
;
A
#
# COMPACT_ATOMS: atom_id res chain seq x y z
N MET A 1 -60.13 40.67 -22.65
CA MET A 1 -59.28 39.64 -23.31
C MET A 1 -57.85 39.97 -22.92
N ALA A 2 -56.98 39.14 -22.37
CA ALA A 2 -57.04 37.75 -21.94
C ALA A 2 -55.75 37.50 -21.13
N MET A 3 -55.90 36.88 -19.96
CA MET A 3 -55.10 35.76 -19.46
C MET A 3 -53.62 35.98 -19.09
N THR A 4 -53.39 35.98 -17.78
CA THR A 4 -52.24 35.36 -17.09
C THR A 4 -51.96 33.95 -17.65
N PRO A 5 -50.69 33.52 -17.68
CA PRO A 5 -50.33 32.37 -16.83
C PRO A 5 -48.98 32.51 -16.10
N LEU A 6 -48.97 32.01 -14.86
CA LEU A 6 -47.80 31.64 -14.07
C LEU A 6 -47.21 30.33 -14.61
N PRO A 7 -45.88 30.17 -14.63
CA PRO A 7 -45.27 28.93 -14.15
C PRO A 7 -43.93 29.22 -13.44
N GLY A 8 -43.42 28.46 -12.47
CA GLY A 8 -43.89 27.26 -11.82
C GLY A 8 -43.00 27.08 -10.59
N ARG A 9 -43.64 26.92 -9.44
CA ARG A 9 -43.02 26.53 -8.17
C ARG A 9 -42.75 25.03 -8.26
N SER A 10 -41.50 24.62 -8.52
CA SER A 10 -41.11 23.20 -8.48
C SER A 10 -39.89 23.00 -7.59
N SER A 11 -40.21 22.82 -6.30
CA SER A 11 -39.72 21.72 -5.48
C SER A 11 -38.36 21.12 -5.81
N SER A 12 -37.32 21.56 -5.11
CA SER A 12 -36.14 20.70 -4.90
C SER A 12 -35.51 20.94 -3.54
N LEU A 13 -36.32 20.77 -2.49
CA LEU A 13 -35.85 20.66 -1.09
C LEU A 13 -35.21 19.29 -0.79
N ARG A 14 -34.92 18.48 -1.81
CA ARG A 14 -34.54 17.06 -1.65
C ARG A 14 -33.11 16.76 -2.12
N THR A 15 -32.22 17.74 -2.08
CA THR A 15 -30.82 17.57 -2.51
C THR A 15 -29.79 17.86 -1.42
N TRP A 16 -30.18 18.42 -0.27
CA TRP A 16 -29.22 18.70 0.80
C TRP A 16 -28.94 17.55 1.77
N SER A 17 -29.88 16.64 1.99
CA SER A 17 -29.71 15.58 3.01
C SER A 17 -28.81 14.42 2.60
N VAL A 18 -28.47 14.28 1.32
CA VAL A 18 -27.58 13.20 0.84
C VAL A 18 -26.09 13.53 0.98
N SER A 19 -25.73 14.80 1.19
CA SER A 19 -24.33 15.23 1.21
C SER A 19 -23.62 14.96 2.54
N ALA A 20 -24.36 14.77 3.64
CA ALA A 20 -23.75 14.64 4.97
C ALA A 20 -23.35 13.20 5.34
N VAL A 21 -23.90 12.19 4.67
CA VAL A 21 -23.71 10.78 5.07
C VAL A 21 -22.55 10.10 4.32
N LEU A 22 -22.14 10.66 3.18
CA LEU A 22 -21.08 10.07 2.34
C LEU A 22 -19.67 10.51 2.72
N ALA A 23 -19.51 11.51 3.58
CA ALA A 23 -18.19 12.08 3.91
C ALA A 23 -17.46 11.35 5.05
N THR A 24 -18.15 10.56 5.89
CA THR A 24 -17.55 9.97 7.09
C THR A 24 -17.03 8.55 6.92
N THR A 25 -17.48 7.79 5.91
CA THR A 25 -17.07 6.38 5.74
C THR A 25 -15.73 6.20 5.02
N SER A 26 -15.23 7.20 4.29
CA SER A 26 -14.02 7.05 3.46
C SER A 26 -12.69 7.13 4.22
N ILE A 27 -12.67 7.61 5.47
CA ILE A 27 -11.41 7.86 6.20
C ILE A 27 -10.87 6.58 6.88
N VAL A 28 -11.71 5.59 7.17
CA VAL A 28 -11.30 4.38 7.90
C VAL A 28 -10.52 3.38 7.02
N LEU A 29 -10.65 3.46 5.69
CA LEU A 29 -10.08 2.45 4.78
C LEU A 29 -8.59 2.65 4.41
N TRP A 30 -7.95 3.75 4.79
CA TRP A 30 -6.55 4.03 4.38
C TRP A 30 -5.50 3.44 5.34
N ALA A 31 -5.88 2.96 6.52
CA ALA A 31 -4.90 2.61 7.57
C ALA A 31 -4.21 1.24 7.43
N CYS A 32 -4.52 0.41 6.44
CA CYS A 32 -4.11 -1.00 6.43
C CYS A 32 -3.35 -1.44 5.16
N GLN A 33 -2.38 -0.65 4.71
CA GLN A 33 -1.34 -1.13 3.79
C GLN A 33 -0.05 -1.41 4.57
N ALA A 34 -0.11 -2.34 5.52
CA ALA A 34 1.12 -2.94 6.03
C ALA A 34 1.71 -3.81 4.91
N PRO A 35 3.00 -3.67 4.53
CA PRO A 35 3.61 -4.59 3.61
C PRO A 35 3.51 -5.98 4.22
N SER A 36 2.67 -6.82 3.61
CA SER A 36 2.45 -8.19 4.05
C SER A 36 3.79 -8.88 4.14
N ALA A 37 4.17 -9.22 5.37
CA ALA A 37 5.36 -9.97 5.73
C ALA A 37 5.25 -11.44 5.28
N SER A 38 4.84 -11.68 4.03
CA SER A 38 4.83 -13.00 3.43
C SER A 38 6.27 -13.41 3.17
N ALA A 39 6.62 -14.63 3.52
CA ALA A 39 7.93 -15.20 3.25
C ALA A 39 8.28 -15.00 1.76
N GLN A 40 9.21 -14.09 1.50
CA GLN A 40 9.41 -13.55 0.16
C GLN A 40 10.40 -14.46 -0.56
N ARG A 41 9.92 -15.23 -1.54
CA ARG A 41 10.80 -16.13 -2.30
C ARG A 41 11.70 -15.36 -3.26
N ILE A 42 11.19 -14.29 -3.84
CA ILE A 42 11.85 -13.45 -4.83
C ILE A 42 11.77 -12.01 -4.34
N VAL A 43 12.91 -11.33 -4.30
CA VAL A 43 13.03 -9.90 -3.98
C VAL A 43 13.74 -9.18 -5.13
N GLU A 44 13.61 -7.86 -5.17
CA GLU A 44 14.32 -7.05 -6.16
C GLU A 44 15.76 -6.79 -5.73
N LYS A 45 16.63 -6.55 -6.69
CA LYS A 45 18.02 -6.18 -6.41
C LYS A 45 18.11 -4.66 -6.27
N ILE A 46 18.16 -4.18 -5.04
CA ILE A 46 18.24 -2.74 -4.73
C ILE A 46 19.70 -2.25 -4.79
N GLU A 47 20.62 -3.03 -4.22
CA GLU A 47 22.05 -2.71 -4.19
C GLU A 47 22.87 -3.59 -5.15
N SER A 48 24.20 -3.44 -5.12
CA SER A 48 25.13 -4.26 -5.92
C SER A 48 25.09 -5.75 -5.57
N ARG A 49 24.62 -6.12 -4.39
CA ARG A 49 24.54 -7.51 -3.88
C ARG A 49 23.13 -7.87 -3.41
N CYS A 50 22.82 -9.17 -3.49
CA CYS A 50 21.60 -9.72 -2.91
C CYS A 50 21.72 -9.88 -1.38
N PRO A 51 20.58 -9.87 -0.65
CA PRO A 51 20.57 -10.16 0.77
C PRO A 51 21.01 -11.58 1.10
N LEU A 52 21.43 -11.80 2.34
CA LEU A 52 21.82 -13.13 2.83
C LEU A 52 20.69 -14.15 2.63
N GLY A 53 21.04 -15.31 2.08
CA GLY A 53 20.09 -16.38 1.76
C GLY A 53 19.37 -16.21 0.42
N TYR A 54 19.70 -15.17 -0.35
CA TYR A 54 19.21 -14.99 -1.71
C TYR A 54 20.34 -15.08 -2.73
N VAL A 55 20.03 -15.65 -3.89
CA VAL A 55 20.93 -15.81 -5.03
C VAL A 55 20.52 -14.82 -6.12
N ASP A 56 21.50 -14.14 -6.71
CA ASP A 56 21.29 -13.23 -7.83
C ASP A 56 20.85 -14.03 -9.08
N MET A 57 19.69 -13.67 -9.63
CA MET A 57 19.14 -14.31 -10.83
C MET A 57 19.67 -13.69 -12.14
N LEU A 58 20.63 -12.76 -12.05
CA LEU A 58 21.19 -11.98 -13.17
C LEU A 58 20.13 -11.19 -13.97
N ASN A 59 18.97 -10.96 -13.38
CA ASN A 59 17.84 -10.26 -14.00
C ASN A 59 17.32 -9.11 -13.12
N GLY A 60 18.18 -8.57 -12.25
CA GLY A 60 17.78 -7.53 -11.27
C GLY A 60 16.89 -8.06 -10.14
N LYS A 61 16.83 -9.39 -9.97
CA LYS A 61 16.08 -10.05 -8.91
C LYS A 61 16.96 -11.03 -8.16
N CYS A 62 16.63 -11.24 -6.90
CA CYS A 62 17.29 -12.17 -6.01
C CYS A 62 16.26 -13.21 -5.53
N SER A 63 16.65 -14.48 -5.40
CA SER A 63 15.73 -15.56 -5.01
C SER A 63 16.32 -16.46 -3.93
N THR A 64 15.49 -16.89 -2.98
CA THR A 64 15.89 -17.89 -1.96
C THR A 64 15.99 -19.32 -2.52
N LEU A 65 15.69 -19.50 -3.81
CA LEU A 65 15.54 -20.80 -4.47
C LEU A 65 14.52 -21.73 -3.79
N GLY A 66 13.72 -21.22 -2.85
CA GLY A 66 12.81 -22.02 -2.03
C GLY A 66 13.50 -22.80 -0.91
N MET A 67 14.77 -22.52 -0.62
CA MET A 67 15.49 -23.16 0.49
C MET A 67 15.16 -22.51 1.84
N MET A 68 14.65 -21.27 1.82
CA MET A 68 14.35 -20.50 3.01
C MET A 68 13.09 -19.63 2.80
N THR A 69 12.30 -19.52 3.85
CA THR A 69 11.10 -18.69 3.94
C THR A 69 11.30 -17.66 5.05
N HIS A 70 11.92 -16.54 4.70
CA HIS A 70 12.10 -15.43 5.63
C HIS A 70 11.44 -14.17 5.07
N THR A 71 10.91 -13.35 5.97
CA THR A 71 10.42 -12.03 5.61
C THR A 71 11.59 -11.07 5.55
N VAL A 72 11.75 -10.40 4.42
CA VAL A 72 12.68 -9.28 4.26
C VAL A 72 11.94 -8.01 3.88
N GLN A 73 12.50 -6.87 4.26
CA GLN A 73 12.02 -5.55 3.86
C GLN A 73 13.18 -4.71 3.35
N ALA A 74 12.92 -3.84 2.38
CA ALA A 74 13.90 -2.89 1.89
C ALA A 74 14.28 -1.87 2.98
N ILE A 75 15.52 -1.38 2.91
CA ILE A 75 16.04 -0.31 3.75
C ILE A 75 15.84 1.03 3.05
N ASP A 76 14.92 1.85 3.55
CA ASP A 76 14.71 3.23 3.10
C ASP A 76 15.72 4.22 3.76
N GLY A 77 17.01 3.97 3.54
CA GLY A 77 18.10 4.88 3.96
C GLY A 77 18.34 5.02 5.47
N ARG A 78 17.59 4.31 6.31
CA ARG A 78 17.79 4.23 7.77
C ARG A 78 18.24 2.84 8.18
N ALA A 79 18.75 2.68 9.39
CA ALA A 79 19.00 1.35 9.95
C ALA A 79 17.71 0.51 10.05
N CYS A 80 17.88 -0.81 10.15
CA CYS A 80 16.78 -1.73 10.37
C CYS A 80 16.01 -1.39 11.66
N PRO A 81 14.66 -1.45 11.64
CA PRO A 81 13.87 -1.22 12.83
C PRO A 81 14.10 -2.31 13.89
N SER A 82 13.78 -2.01 15.15
CA SER A 82 13.90 -2.98 16.24
C SER A 82 13.16 -4.29 15.93
N GLY A 83 13.80 -5.43 16.19
CA GLY A 83 13.27 -6.76 15.83
C GLY A 83 13.54 -7.19 14.37
N TRP A 84 14.29 -6.38 13.63
CA TRP A 84 14.81 -6.72 12.31
C TRP A 84 16.33 -6.69 12.32
N LEU A 85 16.93 -7.59 11.56
CA LEU A 85 18.37 -7.74 11.41
C LEU A 85 18.79 -7.30 10.01
N ASP A 86 19.85 -6.48 9.90
CA ASP A 86 20.46 -6.19 8.61
C ASP A 86 21.05 -7.46 8.00
N VAL A 87 20.59 -7.79 6.78
CA VAL A 87 21.08 -8.96 6.03
C VAL A 87 21.87 -8.53 4.79
N GLY A 88 22.24 -7.26 4.69
CA GLY A 88 22.91 -6.67 3.54
C GLY A 88 22.05 -6.59 2.27
N GLY A 89 22.63 -5.99 1.23
CA GLY A 89 21.95 -5.82 -0.06
C GLY A 89 20.78 -4.83 -0.02
N GLY A 90 20.77 -3.94 0.98
CA GLY A 90 19.66 -3.00 1.21
C GLY A 90 18.42 -3.64 1.83
N TYR A 91 18.54 -4.79 2.51
CA TYR A 91 17.40 -5.46 3.15
C TYR A 91 17.63 -5.75 4.64
N CYS A 92 16.54 -5.68 5.39
CA CYS A 92 16.42 -6.20 6.74
C CYS A 92 15.60 -7.48 6.74
N ARG A 93 15.95 -8.45 7.57
CA ARG A 93 15.19 -9.67 7.81
C ARG A 93 14.53 -9.64 9.18
N LYS A 94 13.29 -10.11 9.28
CA LYS A 94 12.62 -10.28 10.58
C LYS A 94 13.34 -11.37 11.37
N GLN A 95 13.62 -11.10 12.65
CA GLN A 95 14.16 -12.13 13.57
C GLN A 95 13.17 -13.25 13.80
#